data_AF-A0A8J4Q8I9-F1
#
_entry.id   AF-A0A8J4Q8I9-F1
#
_cell.length_a   1.000
_cell.length_b   1.000
_cell.length_c   1.000
_cell.angle_alpha   90.00
_cell.angle_beta   90.00
_cell.angle_gamma   90.00
#
_symmetry.space_group_name_H-M   'P 1'
#
loop_
_entity.id
_entity.type
_entity.pdbx_description
1 polymer ?
#
loop_
_entity_poly.entity_id
_entity_poly.type
_entity_poly.pdbx_seq_one_letter_code
_entity_poly.pdbx_strand_id
1 'polypeptide(L)'
;MDRNMIADLESLPEEDKARMSTLIEQLQIRDSLRMYNSLVERCFTDCVDTFQRKSLTKQEETCVRRCAEKFLKHSMRVGMRFAELNQGAATTD
;
A
#
# COMPACT_ATOMS: atom_id res chain seq x y z
N MET A 1 13.92 1.42 1.36
CA MET A 1 14.83 0.59 0.54
C MET A 1 16.19 0.74 1.18
N ASP A 2 16.75 -0.37 1.64
CA ASP A 2 18.06 -0.40 2.30
C ASP A 2 19.10 0.31 1.42
N ARG A 3 19.94 1.16 2.02
CA ARG A 3 21.06 1.82 1.32
C ARG A 3 21.99 0.79 0.67
N ASN A 4 22.06 -0.42 1.24
CA ASN A 4 22.78 -1.56 0.69
C ASN A 4 22.13 -2.12 -0.59
N MET A 5 20.80 -2.15 -0.70
CA MET A 5 20.12 -2.63 -1.91
C MET A 5 20.29 -1.69 -3.11
N ILE A 6 20.34 -0.37 -2.89
CA ILE A 6 20.55 0.59 -3.98
C ILE A 6 22.01 0.53 -4.47
N ALA A 7 22.96 0.37 -3.55
CA ALA A 7 24.37 0.18 -3.89
C ALA A 7 24.61 -1.14 -4.67
N ASP A 8 23.92 -2.21 -4.30
CA ASP A 8 24.01 -3.49 -5.02
C ASP A 8 23.42 -3.38 -6.44
N LEU A 9 22.34 -2.61 -6.64
CA LEU A 9 21.70 -2.42 -7.95
C LEU A 9 22.59 -1.66 -8.94
N GLU A 10 23.40 -0.71 -8.48
CA GLU A 10 24.35 0.03 -9.32
C GLU A 10 25.52 -0.85 -9.80
N SER A 11 25.86 -1.89 -9.05
CA SER A 11 26.96 -2.82 -9.35
C SER A 11 26.62 -3.91 -10.39
N LEU A 12 25.35 -4.06 -10.75
CA LEU A 12 24.91 -5.09 -11.68
C LEU A 12 25.24 -4.75 -13.15
N PRO A 13 25.44 -5.77 -14.02
CA PRO A 13 25.46 -5.59 -15.46
C PRO A 13 24.18 -4.90 -15.98
N GLU A 14 24.29 -4.09 -17.03
CA GLU A 14 23.15 -3.34 -17.59
C GLU A 14 21.97 -4.23 -18.03
N GLU A 15 22.25 -5.45 -18.49
CA GLU A 15 21.20 -6.43 -18.82
C GLU A 15 20.39 -6.85 -17.58
N ASP A 16 21.07 -7.05 -16.44
CA ASP A 16 20.44 -7.43 -15.19
C ASP A 16 19.65 -6.27 -14.57
N LYS A 17 20.11 -5.02 -14.75
CA LYS A 17 19.34 -3.82 -14.36
C LYS A 17 18.01 -3.72 -15.10
N ALA A 18 18.01 -3.95 -16.41
CA ALA A 18 16.79 -3.94 -17.22
C ALA A 18 15.82 -5.06 -16.80
N ARG A 19 16.33 -6.27 -16.57
CA ARG A 19 15.52 -7.39 -16.02
C ARG A 19 14.96 -7.03 -14.64
N MET A 20 15.75 -6.43 -13.77
CA MET A 20 15.30 -6.00 -12.44
C MET A 20 14.20 -4.94 -12.51
N SER A 21 14.28 -3.97 -13.42
CA SER A 21 13.24 -2.94 -13.57
C SER A 21 11.89 -3.55 -13.93
N THR A 22 11.86 -4.48 -14.89
CA THR A 22 10.62 -5.17 -15.28
C THR A 22 10.02 -5.99 -14.14
N LEU A 23 10.86 -6.64 -13.31
CA LEU A 23 10.40 -7.35 -12.12
C LEU A 23 9.83 -6.39 -11.07
N ILE A 24 10.46 -5.23 -10.86
CA ILE A 24 9.98 -4.20 -9.92
C ILE A 24 8.60 -3.71 -10.36
N GLU A 25 8.40 -3.43 -11.65
CA GLU A 25 7.09 -3.01 -12.17
C GLU A 25 6.01 -4.07 -11.94
N GLN A 26 6.32 -5.35 -12.20
CA GLN A 26 5.39 -6.46 -11.94
C GLN A 26 5.05 -6.57 -10.44
N LEU A 27 6.03 -6.40 -9.57
CA LEU A 27 5.83 -6.41 -8.12
C LEU A 27 4.94 -5.24 -7.68
N GLN A 28 5.14 -4.04 -8.22
CA GLN A 28 4.31 -2.88 -7.93
C GLN A 28 2.83 -3.14 -8.29
N ILE A 29 2.57 -3.71 -9.46
CA ILE A 29 1.20 -4.05 -9.88
C ILE A 29 0.59 -5.06 -8.90
N ARG A 30 1.31 -6.14 -8.58
CA ARG A 30 0.84 -7.16 -7.63
C ARG A 30 0.52 -6.57 -6.26
N ASP A 31 1.40 -5.72 -5.75
CA ASP A 31 1.23 -5.10 -4.43
C ASP A 31 0.08 -4.09 -4.43
N SER A 32 -0.15 -3.38 -5.53
CA SER A 32 -1.32 -2.51 -5.69
C SER A 32 -2.65 -3.28 -5.61
N LEU A 33 -2.73 -4.47 -6.23
CA LEU A 33 -3.90 -5.32 -6.19
C LEU A 33 -4.13 -5.90 -4.79
N ARG A 34 -3.04 -6.29 -4.11
CA ARG A 34 -3.11 -6.72 -2.71
C ARG A 34 -3.67 -5.60 -1.83
N MET A 35 -3.15 -4.38 -1.98
CA MET A 35 -3.62 -3.21 -1.24
C MET A 35 -5.11 -2.92 -1.51
N TYR A 36 -5.54 -3.03 -2.77
CA TYR A 36 -6.95 -2.89 -3.14
C TYR A 36 -7.83 -3.93 -2.45
N ASN A 37 -7.45 -5.20 -2.48
CA ASN A 37 -8.21 -6.27 -1.84
C ASN A 37 -8.30 -6.08 -0.32
N SER A 38 -7.19 -5.72 0.34
CA SER A 38 -7.18 -5.42 1.77
C SER A 38 -8.05 -4.21 2.12
N LEU A 39 -8.08 -3.17 1.27
CA LEU A 39 -8.96 -2.02 1.44
C LEU A 39 -10.43 -2.44 1.37
N VAL A 40 -10.80 -3.23 0.36
CA VAL A 40 -12.18 -3.68 0.15
C VAL A 40 -12.65 -4.53 1.33
N GLU A 41 -11.85 -5.52 1.74
CA GLU A 41 -12.16 -6.38 2.90
C GLU A 41 -12.35 -5.54 4.16
N ARG A 42 -11.40 -4.63 4.44
CA ARG A 42 -11.44 -3.79 5.65
C ARG A 42 -12.68 -2.91 5.69
N CYS A 43 -12.98 -2.21 4.60
CA CYS A 43 -14.13 -1.31 4.58
C CYS A 43 -15.46 -2.06 4.57
N PHE A 44 -15.51 -3.26 4.00
CA PHE A 44 -16.68 -4.10 4.13
C PHE A 44 -16.91 -4.52 5.58
N THR A 45 -15.88 -5.07 6.25
CA THR A 45 -15.97 -5.50 7.65
C THR A 45 -16.30 -4.36 8.61
N ASP A 46 -15.72 -3.16 8.41
CA ASP A 46 -15.90 -2.04 9.33
C ASP A 46 -17.21 -1.26 9.10
N CYS A 47 -17.77 -1.27 7.88
CA CYS A 47 -18.88 -0.40 7.51
C CYS A 47 -20.17 -1.10 7.10
N VAL A 48 -20.15 -2.38 6.72
CA VAL A 48 -21.35 -3.13 6.28
C VAL A 48 -21.75 -4.09 7.39
N ASP A 49 -22.61 -3.61 8.28
CA ASP A 49 -23.03 -4.32 9.49
C ASP A 49 -24.49 -4.83 9.41
N THR A 50 -25.28 -4.37 8.43
CA THR A 50 -26.67 -4.79 8.27
C THR A 50 -26.93 -5.52 6.95
N PHE A 51 -27.53 -6.70 7.03
CA PHE A 51 -27.81 -7.56 5.86
C PHE A 51 -29.31 -7.63 5.52
N GLN A 52 -30.04 -6.54 5.75
CA GLN A 52 -31.49 -6.50 5.51
C GLN A 52 -31.85 -6.24 4.03
N ARG A 53 -30.91 -5.70 3.24
CA ARG A 53 -31.13 -5.31 1.83
C ARG A 53 -29.90 -5.69 1.01
N LYS A 54 -30.09 -5.83 -0.30
CA LYS A 54 -28.99 -6.12 -1.25
C LYS A 54 -28.14 -4.89 -1.58
N SER A 55 -28.67 -3.70 -1.36
CA SER A 55 -28.02 -2.41 -1.63
C SER A 55 -27.52 -1.79 -0.34
N LEU A 56 -26.38 -1.11 -0.40
CA LEU A 56 -25.88 -0.31 0.70
C LEU A 56 -26.88 0.80 1.07
N THR A 57 -26.97 1.08 2.36
CA THR A 57 -27.65 2.26 2.86
C THR A 57 -26.78 3.51 2.69
N LYS A 58 -27.37 4.70 2.73
CA LYS A 58 -26.63 5.97 2.66
C LYS A 58 -25.56 6.10 3.76
N GLN A 59 -25.81 5.48 4.92
CA GLN A 59 -24.88 5.46 6.06
C GLN A 59 -23.66 4.59 5.74
N GLU A 60 -23.89 3.36 5.25
CA GLU A 60 -22.84 2.44 4.82
C GLU A 60 -22.01 3.03 3.66
N GLU A 61 -22.65 3.62 2.65
CA GLU A 61 -21.96 4.32 1.54
C GLU A 61 -21.04 5.44 2.05
N THR A 62 -21.55 6.26 2.99
CA THR A 62 -20.76 7.34 3.60
C THR A 62 -19.60 6.78 4.42
N CYS A 63 -19.81 5.69 5.15
CA CYS A 63 -18.78 5.01 5.92
C CYS A 63 -17.69 4.45 5.01
N VAL A 64 -18.05 3.69 3.96
CA VAL A 64 -17.10 3.09 3.01
C VAL A 64 -16.24 4.18 2.34
N ARG A 65 -16.84 5.31 1.94
CA ARG A 65 -16.09 6.44 1.37
C ARG A 65 -15.06 7.00 2.36
N ARG A 66 -15.44 7.19 3.62
CA ARG A 66 -14.54 7.68 4.69
C ARG A 66 -13.47 6.65 5.04
N CYS A 67 -13.83 5.37 5.07
CA CYS A 67 -12.91 4.26 5.31
C CYS A 67 -11.83 4.21 4.23
N ALA A 68 -12.21 4.28 2.96
CA ALA A 68 -11.27 4.28 1.84
C ALA A 68 -10.33 5.49 1.88
N GLU A 69 -10.86 6.70 2.09
CA GLU A 69 -10.05 7.90 2.23
C GLU A 69 -9.05 7.78 3.38
N LYS A 70 -9.50 7.31 4.55
CA LYS A 70 -8.67 7.14 5.74
C LYS A 70 -7.59 6.08 5.52
N PHE A 71 -7.94 4.93 4.95
CA PHE A 71 -7.02 3.84 4.69
C PHE A 71 -5.91 4.28 3.73
N LEU A 72 -6.26 4.91 2.60
CA LEU A 72 -5.26 5.39 1.64
C LEU A 72 -4.32 6.43 2.26
N LYS A 73 -4.86 7.43 2.97
CA LYS A 73 -4.05 8.44 3.67
C LYS A 73 -3.14 7.81 4.73
N HIS A 74 -3.64 6.84 5.47
CA HIS A 74 -2.87 6.10 6.46
C HIS A 74 -1.75 5.29 5.82
N SER A 75 -2.04 4.49 4.79
CA SER A 75 -1.07 3.67 4.07
C SER A 75 0.04 4.51 3.45
N MET A 76 -0.28 5.68 2.85
CA MET A 76 0.74 6.62 2.35
C MET A 76 1.64 7.14 3.48
N ARG A 77 1.05 7.53 4.62
CA ARG A 77 1.81 8.02 5.77
C ARG A 77 2.72 6.95 6.37
N VAL A 78 2.22 5.73 6.52
CA VAL A 78 3.02 4.59 6.99
C VAL A 78 4.15 4.30 6.01
N GLY A 79 3.87 4.32 4.70
CA GLY A 79 4.89 4.14 3.67
C GLY A 79 6.02 5.18 3.75
N MET A 80 5.68 6.46 3.94
CA MET A 80 6.67 7.52 4.13
C MET A 80 7.53 7.28 5.38
N ARG A 81 6.92 7.00 6.53
CA ARG A 81 7.65 6.71 7.77
C ARG A 81 8.51 5.46 7.65
N PHE A 82 8.00 4.40 7.02
CA PHE A 82 8.76 3.18 6.77
C PHE A 82 10.00 3.44 5.89
N ALA A 83 9.88 4.32 4.88
CA ALA A 83 11.02 4.71 4.06
C ALA A 83 12.08 5.48 4.87
N GLU A 84 11.66 6.43 5.73
CA GLU A 84 12.56 7.17 6.62
C GLU A 84 13.30 6.23 7.60
N LEU A 85 12.59 5.30 8.24
CA LEU A 85 13.17 4.33 9.18
C LEU A 85 14.21 3.43 8.51
N ASN A 86 13.90 2.93 7.31
CA ASN A 86 14.83 2.10 6.54
C ASN A 86 16.07 2.87 6.04
N GLN A 87 16.04 4.20 6.04
CA GLN A 87 17.19 5.05 5.73
C GLN A 87 18.02 5.38 6.99
N GLY A 88 17.67 4.82 8.15
CA GLY A 88 18.37 5.06 9.42
C GLY A 88 18.04 6.42 10.04
N ALA A 89 16.95 7.07 9.63
CA ALA A 89 16.49 8.29 10.27
C ALA A 89 16.07 7.98 11.72
N ALA A 90 16.69 8.67 12.68
CA ALA A 90 16.36 8.52 14.10
C ALA A 90 14.90 8.90 14.34
N THR A 91 14.14 8.00 14.96
CA THR A 91 12.81 8.30 15.49
C THR A 91 12.97 9.20 16.71
N THR A 92 12.49 10.43 16.63
CA THR A 92 12.17 11.21 17.82
C THR A 92 10.81 10.73 18.34
N ASP A 93 10.81 9.61 19.05
CA ASP A 93 9.79 9.34 20.07
C ASP A 93 10.29 9.90 21.41
#